data_AF-A0A959Y6Z2-F1
#
_entry.id   AF-A0A959Y6Z2-F1
#
_cell.length_a   1.000
_cell.length_b   1.000
_cell.length_c   1.000
_cell.angle_alpha   90.00
_cell.angle_beta   90.00
_cell.angle_gamma   90.00
#
_symmetry.space_group_name_H-M   'P 1'
#
loop_
_entity.id
_entity.type
_entity.pdbx_description
1 polymer ?
#
loop_
_entity_poly.entity_id
_entity_poly.type
_entity_poly.pdbx_seq_one_letter_code
_entity_poly.pdbx_strand_id
1 'polypeptide(L)'
;MRTHLLTVVVLAFGTLCAQEGPPLMPWPSDHAAQEGRLRVQAPVQVAWSGFHDARLHAAERRWLVRMGDRTGLTLFEPDSLPGTTIAVAVDRKGDHLQVGEDESYALTIGEAGIRIQAPTDLGA
;
A
#
# COMPACT_ATOMS: atom_id res chain seq x y z
N MET A 1 -18.04 50.82 38.59
CA MET A 1 -17.10 49.80 39.11
C MET A 1 -16.77 48.88 37.94
N ARG A 2 -15.50 48.85 37.53
CA ARG A 2 -15.02 48.32 36.23
C ARG A 2 -14.33 46.98 36.50
N THR A 3 -15.00 45.86 36.20
CA THR A 3 -14.41 44.52 36.36
C THR A 3 -13.73 44.13 35.05
N HIS A 4 -12.40 44.03 35.09
CA HIS A 4 -11.55 43.73 33.94
C HIS A 4 -11.60 42.23 33.58
N LEU A 5 -11.78 41.98 32.28
CA LEU A 5 -11.74 40.68 31.60
C LEU A 5 -10.30 40.14 31.63
N LEU A 6 -10.10 38.88 32.04
CA LEU A 6 -8.78 38.23 32.05
C LEU A 6 -8.78 37.12 30.99
N THR A 7 -8.27 37.42 29.80
CA THR A 7 -8.14 36.47 28.70
C THR A 7 -6.84 35.69 28.87
N VAL A 8 -6.93 34.39 29.15
CA VAL A 8 -5.78 33.47 29.18
C VAL A 8 -5.50 33.02 27.74
N VAL A 9 -4.36 33.45 27.19
CA VAL A 9 -3.85 32.94 25.91
C VAL A 9 -3.03 31.69 26.20
N VAL A 10 -3.57 30.53 25.83
CA VAL A 10 -2.84 29.25 25.86
C VAL A 10 -2.04 29.14 24.57
N LEU A 11 -0.73 29.35 24.65
CA LEU A 11 0.21 29.03 23.57
C LEU A 11 0.42 27.51 23.55
N ALA A 12 -0.31 26.83 22.68
CA ALA A 12 -0.08 25.43 22.38
C ALA A 12 1.24 25.30 21.58
N PHE A 13 2.31 24.85 22.24
CA PHE A 13 3.51 24.37 21.57
C PHE A 13 3.18 23.04 20.89
N GLY A 14 2.80 23.10 19.62
CA GLY A 14 2.68 21.93 18.76
C GLY A 14 4.06 21.44 18.35
N THR A 15 4.38 20.17 18.64
CA THR A 15 5.57 19.51 18.11
C THR A 15 5.42 19.39 16.59
N LEU A 16 6.16 20.17 15.82
CA LEU A 16 6.32 19.96 14.38
C LEU A 16 7.20 18.71 14.20
N CYS A 17 6.58 17.52 14.19
CA CYS A 17 7.24 16.36 13.59
C CYS A 17 7.21 16.56 12.08
N ALA A 18 8.37 16.75 11.45
CA ALA A 18 8.49 16.61 10.00
C ALA A 18 8.03 15.20 9.64
N GLN A 19 6.92 15.07 8.90
CA GLN A 19 6.55 13.80 8.30
C GLN A 19 7.50 13.57 7.14
N GLU A 20 8.61 12.89 7.38
CA GLU A 20 9.39 12.31 6.29
C GLU A 20 8.48 11.34 5.54
N GLY A 21 8.43 11.50 4.21
CA GLY A 21 7.66 10.63 3.33
C GLY A 21 8.10 9.17 3.47
N PRO A 22 7.35 8.23 2.88
CA PRO A 22 7.72 6.82 2.93
C PRO A 22 9.16 6.65 2.38
N PRO A 23 9.99 5.80 3.01
CA PRO A 23 11.39 5.61 2.61
C PRO A 23 11.49 4.76 1.33
N LEU A 24 11.04 5.33 0.21
CA LEU A 24 10.97 4.68 -1.08
C LEU A 24 12.29 4.81 -1.83
N MET A 25 12.78 3.70 -2.37
CA MET A 25 13.92 3.65 -3.27
C MET A 25 13.72 2.53 -4.32
N PRO A 26 13.92 2.81 -5.62
CA PRO A 26 14.03 4.15 -6.22
C PRO A 26 12.76 4.99 -5.97
N TRP A 27 12.88 6.32 -6.04
CA TRP A 27 11.71 7.19 -5.96
C TRP A 27 10.85 7.01 -7.21
N PRO A 28 9.52 6.86 -7.09
CA PRO A 28 8.65 6.65 -8.24
C PRO A 28 8.54 7.90 -9.12
N SER A 29 8.10 7.72 -10.36
CA SER A 29 7.87 8.82 -11.31
C SER A 29 6.79 9.80 -10.84
N ASP A 30 5.79 9.30 -10.11
CA ASP A 30 4.76 10.11 -9.45
C ASP A 30 4.47 9.55 -8.04
N HIS A 31 4.23 10.45 -7.09
CA HIS A 31 3.88 10.13 -5.71
C HIS A 31 3.02 11.26 -5.12
N ALA A 32 1.81 10.91 -4.70
CA ALA A 32 0.92 11.78 -3.96
C ALA A 32 0.48 11.10 -2.66
N ALA A 33 0.87 11.68 -1.52
CA ALA A 33 0.35 11.25 -0.23
C ALA A 33 -1.10 11.76 -0.08
N GLN A 34 -1.98 10.89 0.40
CA GLN A 34 -3.36 11.23 0.74
C GLN A 34 -3.56 11.15 2.26
N GLU A 35 -4.52 11.90 2.77
CA GLU A 35 -4.94 11.76 4.15
C GLU A 35 -5.60 10.39 4.38
N GLY A 36 -5.44 9.87 5.60
CA GLY A 36 -5.93 8.54 5.97
C GLY A 36 -4.82 7.49 6.03
N ARG A 37 -5.22 6.24 6.31
CA ARG A 37 -4.31 5.10 6.41
C ARG A 37 -5.06 3.79 6.22
N LEU A 38 -4.40 2.83 5.58
CA LEU A 38 -4.86 1.46 5.56
C LEU A 38 -4.29 0.71 6.78
N ARG A 39 -5.16 0.18 7.63
CA ARG A 39 -4.76 -0.77 8.67
C ARG A 39 -4.73 -2.17 8.06
N VAL A 40 -3.54 -2.72 7.86
CA VAL A 40 -3.37 -4.12 7.43
C VAL A 40 -3.78 -5.05 8.56
N GLN A 41 -4.62 -6.03 8.23
CA GLN A 41 -5.20 -7.03 9.13
C GLN A 41 -5.24 -8.38 8.42
N ALA A 42 -5.06 -9.45 9.18
CA ALA A 42 -5.28 -10.80 8.70
C ALA A 42 -6.80 -11.11 8.64
N PRO A 43 -7.26 -11.93 7.68
CA PRO A 43 -6.49 -12.50 6.57
C PRO A 43 -6.15 -11.43 5.52
N VAL A 44 -5.12 -11.65 4.71
CA VAL A 44 -4.88 -10.82 3.52
C VAL A 44 -5.29 -11.60 2.28
N GLN A 45 -6.16 -11.02 1.48
CA GLN A 45 -6.68 -11.63 0.26
C GLN A 45 -6.16 -10.88 -0.96
N VAL A 46 -5.59 -11.60 -1.91
CA VAL A 46 -5.15 -11.05 -3.19
C VAL A 46 -6.17 -11.42 -4.26
N ALA A 47 -6.88 -10.42 -4.78
CA ALA A 47 -7.87 -10.57 -5.83
C ALA A 47 -7.23 -10.22 -7.19
N TRP A 48 -7.16 -11.21 -8.07
CA TRP A 48 -6.55 -11.07 -9.40
C TRP A 48 -7.60 -10.73 -10.46
N SER A 49 -7.22 -9.89 -11.41
CA SER A 49 -7.99 -9.61 -12.62
C SER A 49 -7.06 -9.50 -13.84
N GLY A 50 -7.51 -10.02 -14.98
CA GLY A 50 -6.69 -10.05 -16.20
C GLY A 50 -5.72 -11.24 -16.26
N PHE A 51 -4.52 -11.03 -16.78
CA PHE A 51 -3.47 -12.03 -16.90
C PHE A 51 -2.96 -12.48 -15.53
N HIS A 52 -2.79 -13.79 -15.36
CA HIS A 52 -2.31 -14.37 -14.12
C HIS A 52 -1.55 -15.66 -14.39
N ASP A 53 -0.36 -15.81 -13.79
CA ASP A 53 0.50 -16.95 -14.04
C ASP A 53 1.21 -17.47 -12.77
N ALA A 54 2.03 -18.52 -12.95
CA ALA A 54 2.78 -19.12 -11.86
C ALA A 54 3.81 -18.16 -11.23
N ARG A 55 4.34 -17.20 -11.99
CA ARG A 55 5.30 -16.22 -11.47
C ARG A 55 4.60 -15.24 -10.53
N LEU A 56 3.42 -14.75 -10.90
CA LEU A 56 2.61 -13.86 -10.07
C LEU A 56 2.16 -14.56 -8.78
N HIS A 57 1.71 -15.82 -8.85
CA HIS A 57 1.44 -16.61 -7.65
C HIS A 57 2.67 -16.80 -6.75
N ALA A 58 3.85 -17.02 -7.33
CA ALA A 58 5.07 -17.13 -6.54
C ALA A 58 5.44 -15.78 -5.89
N ALA A 59 5.21 -14.66 -6.57
CA ALA A 59 5.42 -13.31 -6.04
C ALA A 59 4.48 -13.01 -4.86
N GLU A 60 3.19 -13.33 -5.01
CA GLU A 60 2.17 -13.26 -3.95
C GLU A 60 2.63 -13.99 -2.69
N ARG A 61 3.04 -15.26 -2.83
CA ARG A 61 3.50 -16.07 -1.69
C ARG A 61 4.71 -15.45 -1.00
N ARG A 62 5.72 -14.99 -1.76
CA ARG A 62 6.90 -14.33 -1.19
C ARG A 62 6.52 -13.03 -0.49
N TRP A 63 5.58 -12.28 -1.05
CA TRP A 63 5.11 -11.03 -0.47
C TRP A 63 4.35 -11.27 0.85
N LEU A 64 3.44 -12.24 0.89
CA LEU A 64 2.69 -12.62 2.10
C LEU A 64 3.63 -13.09 3.21
N VAL A 65 4.63 -13.93 2.90
CA VAL A 65 5.65 -14.36 3.88
C VAL A 65 6.42 -13.15 4.42
N ARG A 66 6.97 -12.30 3.54
CA ARG A 66 7.72 -11.10 3.96
C ARG A 66 6.88 -10.14 4.80
N MET A 67 5.59 -10.00 4.49
CA MET A 67 4.69 -9.16 5.26
C MET A 67 4.40 -9.78 6.63
N GLY A 68 4.14 -11.10 6.69
CA GLY A 68 3.97 -11.82 7.95
C GLY A 68 5.20 -11.68 8.86
N ASP A 69 6.39 -11.88 8.32
CA ASP A 69 7.65 -11.75 9.06
C ASP A 69 7.86 -10.34 9.65
N ARG A 70 7.44 -9.29 8.93
CA ARG A 70 7.59 -7.89 9.37
C ARG A 70 6.53 -7.43 10.36
N THR A 71 5.34 -8.05 10.31
CA THR A 71 4.17 -7.62 11.10
C THR A 71 3.84 -8.55 12.26
N GLY A 72 4.38 -9.78 12.25
CA GLY A 72 4.00 -10.85 13.19
C GLY A 72 2.62 -11.44 12.93
N LEU A 73 1.96 -11.09 11.81
CA LEU A 73 0.63 -11.57 11.46
C LEU A 73 0.69 -12.87 10.65
N THR A 74 -0.20 -13.81 10.94
CA THR A 74 -0.45 -14.99 10.10
C THR A 74 -1.44 -14.60 9.00
N LEU A 75 -0.94 -14.25 7.81
CA LEU A 75 -1.78 -13.66 6.76
C LEU A 75 -2.58 -14.67 5.91
N PHE A 76 -2.22 -15.95 5.97
CA PHE A 76 -2.79 -17.03 5.15
C PHE A 76 -4.01 -17.72 5.78
N GLU A 77 -4.64 -17.15 6.81
CA GLU A 77 -5.75 -17.81 7.51
C GLU A 77 -6.98 -17.97 6.58
N PRO A 78 -7.68 -19.12 6.65
CA PRO A 78 -8.80 -19.42 5.76
C PRO A 78 -10.01 -18.53 6.07
N ASP A 79 -10.40 -17.71 5.08
CA ASP A 79 -11.69 -17.09 4.67
C ASP A 79 -12.81 -16.74 5.68
N SER A 80 -12.67 -16.96 6.98
CA SER A 80 -13.79 -16.77 7.92
C SER A 80 -13.93 -15.35 8.48
N LEU A 81 -13.00 -14.43 8.16
CA LEU A 81 -13.02 -13.07 8.70
C LEU A 81 -12.78 -12.01 7.61
N PRO A 82 -13.40 -10.81 7.75
CA PRO A 82 -13.08 -9.68 6.88
C PRO A 82 -11.60 -9.30 7.05
N GLY A 83 -10.89 -9.30 5.92
CA GLY A 83 -9.45 -9.10 5.86
C GLY A 83 -9.04 -7.84 5.10
N THR A 84 -7.75 -7.70 4.85
CA THR A 84 -7.23 -6.67 3.93
C THR A 84 -7.25 -7.21 2.51
N THR A 85 -7.90 -6.48 1.59
CA THR A 85 -7.95 -6.87 0.18
C THR A 85 -6.90 -6.13 -0.65
N ILE A 86 -6.22 -6.87 -1.52
CA ILE A 86 -5.29 -6.34 -2.51
C ILE A 86 -5.81 -6.74 -3.89
N ALA A 87 -6.29 -5.77 -4.65
CA ALA A 87 -6.71 -5.99 -6.03
C ALA A 87 -5.53 -5.78 -6.97
N VAL A 88 -5.18 -6.81 -7.74
CA VAL A 88 -4.10 -6.76 -8.73
C VAL A 88 -4.70 -6.97 -10.12
N ALA A 89 -4.49 -5.99 -11.00
CA ALA A 89 -4.90 -6.05 -12.39
C ALA A 89 -3.67 -6.07 -13.29
N VAL A 90 -3.57 -7.10 -14.12
CA VAL A 90 -2.46 -7.24 -15.09
C VAL A 90 -3.05 -7.46 -16.47
N ASP A 91 -2.65 -6.67 -17.45
CA ASP A 91 -3.29 -6.74 -18.77
C ASP A 91 -2.81 -7.94 -19.59
N ARG A 92 -1.49 -8.18 -19.62
CA ARG A 92 -0.88 -9.27 -20.40
C ARG A 92 0.37 -9.84 -19.74
N LYS A 93 0.88 -10.92 -20.32
CA LYS A 93 2.24 -11.38 -20.05
C LYS A 93 3.27 -10.42 -20.67
N GLY A 94 4.34 -10.11 -19.95
CA GLY A 94 5.52 -9.46 -20.47
C GLY A 94 6.29 -10.41 -21.39
N ASP A 95 6.90 -9.86 -22.44
CA ASP A 95 7.70 -10.67 -23.35
C ASP A 95 9.04 -11.02 -22.68
N HIS A 96 9.54 -12.23 -23.00
CA HIS A 96 10.72 -12.85 -22.41
C HIS A 96 11.83 -11.84 -22.04
N LEU A 97 12.00 -11.52 -20.74
CA LEU A 97 13.07 -10.70 -20.12
C LEU A 97 13.92 -9.90 -21.12
N GLN A 98 13.26 -8.99 -21.83
CA GLN A 98 13.84 -8.19 -22.91
C GLN A 98 13.96 -6.75 -22.46
N VAL A 99 15.00 -6.08 -22.93
CA VAL A 99 15.18 -4.65 -22.68
C VAL A 99 14.09 -3.90 -23.44
N GLY A 100 13.40 -2.99 -22.75
CA GLY A 100 12.33 -2.18 -23.33
C GLY A 100 10.92 -2.71 -23.08
N GLU A 101 10.77 -3.79 -22.31
CA GLU A 101 9.45 -4.18 -21.81
C GLU A 101 8.88 -3.12 -20.86
N ASP A 102 7.55 -3.06 -20.84
CA ASP A 102 6.83 -2.14 -19.97
C ASP A 102 6.72 -2.72 -18.55
N GLU A 103 7.57 -2.19 -17.65
CA GLU A 103 7.61 -2.51 -16.22
C GLU A 103 6.87 -1.46 -15.36
N SER A 104 6.08 -0.58 -15.99
CA SER A 104 5.33 0.44 -15.26
C SER A 104 4.20 -0.16 -14.42
N TYR A 105 3.85 0.54 -13.34
CA TYR A 105 2.72 0.18 -12.48
C TYR A 105 2.12 1.42 -11.82
N ALA A 106 0.86 1.28 -11.40
CA ALA A 106 0.20 2.21 -10.51
C ALA A 106 -0.16 1.50 -9.20
N LEU A 107 0.26 2.07 -8.07
CA LEU A 107 -0.08 1.61 -6.73
C LEU A 107 -0.99 2.65 -6.07
N THR A 108 -2.19 2.24 -5.69
CA THR A 108 -3.13 3.07 -4.93
C THR A 108 -3.45 2.39 -3.60
N ILE A 109 -3.33 3.14 -2.51
CA ILE A 109 -3.63 2.67 -1.16
C ILE A 109 -4.78 3.53 -0.63
N GLY A 110 -5.93 2.90 -0.42
CA GLY A 110 -7.10 3.54 0.19
C GLY A 110 -7.49 2.86 1.50
N GLU A 111 -8.48 3.40 2.19
CA GLU A 111 -8.98 2.81 3.45
C GLU A 111 -9.58 1.41 3.26
N ALA A 112 -10.15 1.16 2.08
CA ALA A 112 -10.77 -0.13 1.73
C ALA A 112 -9.77 -1.20 1.28
N GLY A 113 -8.51 -0.84 1.01
CA GLY A 113 -7.51 -1.80 0.55
C GLY A 113 -6.47 -1.21 -0.40
N ILE A 114 -5.78 -2.11 -1.10
CA ILE A 114 -4.69 -1.78 -2.03
C ILE A 114 -5.11 -2.14 -3.45
N ARG A 115 -4.76 -1.31 -4.43
CA ARG A 115 -4.90 -1.60 -5.85
C ARG A 115 -3.54 -1.48 -6.55
N ILE A 116 -3.18 -2.51 -7.31
CA ILE A 116 -2.04 -2.53 -8.22
C ILE A 116 -2.59 -2.71 -9.63
N GLN A 117 -2.13 -1.87 -10.55
CA GLN A 117 -2.43 -1.97 -11.98
C GLN A 117 -1.12 -1.95 -12.75
N ALA A 118 -0.90 -2.94 -13.59
CA ALA A 118 0.30 -3.03 -14.41
C ALA A 118 -0.04 -3.54 -15.82
N PRO A 119 0.61 -3.01 -16.88
CA PRO A 119 0.44 -3.53 -18.23
C PRO A 119 0.94 -4.97 -18.37
N THR A 120 1.97 -5.34 -17.60
CA THR A 120 2.59 -6.67 -17.64
C THR A 120 2.80 -7.26 -16.24
N ASP A 121 3.03 -8.57 -16.16
CA ASP A 121 3.44 -9.27 -14.92
C ASP A 121 4.83 -8.84 -14.40
N LEU A 122 5.55 -7.98 -15.13
CA LEU A 122 6.84 -7.45 -14.69
C LEU A 122 6.68 -6.32 -13.68
N GLY A 123 5.64 -5.47 -13.83
CA GLY A 123 5.36 -4.33 -12.96
C GLY A 123 4.50 -4.65 -11.73
N ALA A 124 3.81 -5.80 -11.72
CA ALA A 124 2.92 -6.23 -10.64
C ALA A 124 3.64 -7.01 -9.52
#